data_AF-A0A530APQ6-F1
#
_entry.id   AF-A0A530APQ6-F1
#
_cell.length_a   1.000
_cell.length_b   1.000
_cell.length_c   1.000
_cell.angle_alpha   90.00
_cell.angle_beta   90.00
_cell.angle_gamma   90.00
#
_symmetry.space_group_name_H-M   'P 1'
#
loop_
_entity.id
_entity.type
_entity.pdbx_description
1 polymer ?
#
loop_
_entity_poly.entity_id
_entity_poly.type
_entity_poly.pdbx_seq_one_letter_code
_entity_poly.pdbx_strand_id
1 'polypeptide(L)'
;FHAHAAYLQKMLPEGERVVISGRMEWFNGRPTMVHPDHIAPIDEAEGLPLVEPVYPLTAGLSAKVLRRAIGQALGRLPELPEWQDDAFMRRHTFPSFGDALSRIHHPNVPIDVAVEGSAWRRLAYDELLAGQVSLALVRARIRRLSGRPLVGDDRIVEKLRAALLYRLTPSQEFALGEINADLADPERMLRLLQGDVGSGKTVVALLAMARAVEAGGQAALMAPTEILARQHLA
;
A
#
# COMPACT_ATOMS: atom_id res chain seq x y z
N PHE A 1 15.01 -40.76 1.91
CA PHE A 1 14.88 -40.23 3.28
C PHE A 1 15.97 -40.87 4.12
N HIS A 2 17.04 -40.14 4.47
CA HIS A 2 18.12 -40.66 5.31
C HIS A 2 17.78 -40.37 6.78
N ALA A 3 16.88 -41.17 7.35
CA ALA A 3 16.55 -41.06 8.77
C ALA A 3 17.73 -41.57 9.61
N HIS A 4 18.37 -40.67 10.37
CA HIS A 4 19.38 -41.06 11.34
C HIS A 4 18.68 -41.63 12.59
N ALA A 5 18.72 -42.95 12.77
CA ALA A 5 18.01 -43.66 13.84
C ALA A 5 18.29 -43.08 15.24
N ALA A 6 19.54 -42.72 15.53
CA ALA A 6 19.93 -42.12 16.81
C ALA A 6 19.28 -40.74 17.06
N TYR A 7 19.04 -39.95 16.00
CA TYR A 7 18.36 -38.67 16.12
C TYR A 7 16.88 -38.85 16.42
N LEU A 8 16.22 -39.83 15.78
CA LEU A 8 14.82 -40.16 16.01
C LEU A 8 14.60 -40.74 17.41
N GLN A 9 15.44 -41.65 17.88
CA GLN A 9 15.36 -42.20 19.25
C GLN A 9 15.53 -41.12 20.32
N LYS A 10 16.32 -40.07 20.02
CA LYS A 10 16.46 -38.93 20.92
C LYS A 10 15.23 -38.01 20.93
N MET A 11 14.60 -37.79 19.77
CA MET A 11 13.40 -36.94 19.67
C MET A 11 12.11 -37.65 20.10
N LEU A 12 12.04 -38.98 19.90
CA LEU A 12 10.89 -39.83 20.16
C LEU A 12 11.33 -41.02 21.04
N PRO A 13 11.65 -40.79 22.33
CA PRO A 13 12.03 -41.86 23.23
C PRO A 13 10.89 -42.87 23.42
N GLU A 14 11.23 -44.16 23.42
CA GLU A 14 10.25 -45.24 23.60
C GLU A 14 9.66 -45.21 25.01
N GLY A 15 8.33 -45.37 25.10
CA GLY A 15 7.60 -45.38 26.38
C GLY A 15 7.23 -43.99 26.92
N GLU A 16 7.75 -42.91 26.31
CA GLU A 16 7.47 -41.54 26.72
C GLU A 16 6.31 -40.91 25.94
N ARG A 17 5.69 -39.88 26.53
CA ARG A 17 4.67 -39.07 25.85
C ARG A 17 5.28 -37.78 25.33
N VAL A 18 5.03 -37.49 24.07
CA VAL A 18 5.49 -36.28 23.38
C VAL A 18 4.33 -35.57 22.72
N VAL A 19 4.45 -34.25 22.58
CA VAL A 19 3.60 -33.41 21.74
C VAL A 19 4.29 -33.21 20.41
N ILE A 20 3.53 -33.41 19.33
CA ILE A 20 4.01 -33.28 17.96
C ILE A 20 3.12 -32.26 17.26
N SER A 21 3.72 -31.23 16.68
CA SER A 21 3.06 -30.24 15.85
C SER A 21 3.56 -30.34 14.41
N GLY A 22 2.64 -30.24 13.46
CA GLY A 22 2.98 -30.18 12.05
C GLY A 22 1.82 -30.59 11.16
N ARG A 23 2.08 -30.65 9.86
CA ARG A 23 1.07 -31.03 8.88
C ARG A 23 0.82 -32.53 8.90
N MET A 24 -0.41 -32.92 9.23
CA MET A 24 -0.88 -34.29 9.09
C MET A 24 -1.34 -34.55 7.65
N GLU A 25 -0.86 -35.65 7.07
CA GLU A 25 -1.21 -36.13 5.73
C GLU A 25 -1.75 -37.56 5.81
N TRP A 26 -2.48 -38.01 4.79
CA TRP A 26 -2.98 -39.38 4.72
C TRP A 26 -2.14 -40.18 3.73
N PHE A 27 -1.53 -41.27 4.20
CA PHE A 27 -0.75 -42.18 3.37
C PHE A 27 -1.14 -43.62 3.67
N ASN A 28 -1.49 -44.40 2.64
CA ASN A 28 -1.98 -45.78 2.77
C ASN A 28 -3.09 -45.96 3.83
N GLY A 29 -4.03 -45.01 3.88
CA GLY A 29 -5.16 -45.04 4.82
C GLY A 29 -4.78 -44.75 6.28
N ARG A 30 -3.57 -44.24 6.55
CA ARG A 30 -3.11 -43.88 7.89
C ARG A 30 -2.72 -42.40 7.99
N PRO A 31 -3.08 -41.71 9.08
CA PRO A 31 -2.55 -40.38 9.35
C PRO A 31 -1.04 -40.49 9.56
N THR A 32 -0.29 -39.66 8.83
CA THR A 32 1.18 -39.67 8.80
C THR A 32 1.68 -38.23 8.81
N MET A 33 2.72 -37.96 9.58
CA MET A 33 3.41 -36.67 9.60
C MET A 33 4.87 -36.91 9.24
N VAL A 34 5.24 -36.61 8.00
CA VAL A 34 6.60 -36.91 7.47
C VAL A 34 7.63 -35.91 8.02
N HIS A 35 7.22 -34.66 8.19
CA HIS A 35 8.06 -33.57 8.65
C HIS A 35 7.34 -32.78 9.76
N PRO A 36 7.46 -33.22 11.03
CA PRO A 36 6.99 -32.43 12.16
C PRO A 36 7.70 -31.08 12.23
N ASP A 37 6.96 -30.04 12.54
CA ASP A 37 7.47 -28.69 12.80
C ASP A 37 8.05 -28.61 14.22
N HIS A 38 7.38 -29.24 15.19
CA HIS A 38 7.84 -29.36 16.58
C HIS A 38 7.64 -30.77 17.13
N ILE A 39 8.58 -31.20 17.96
CA ILE A 39 8.50 -32.41 18.79
C ILE A 39 9.03 -32.01 20.16
N ALA A 40 8.19 -32.11 21.19
CA ALA A 40 8.56 -31.75 22.56
C ALA A 40 8.03 -32.79 23.57
N PRO A 41 8.75 -33.05 24.67
CA PRO A 41 8.20 -33.74 25.83
C PRO A 41 6.91 -33.10 26.35
N ILE A 42 6.01 -33.88 26.96
CA ILE A 42 4.70 -33.38 27.40
C ILE A 42 4.80 -32.29 28.49
N ASP A 43 5.84 -32.33 29.30
CA ASP A 43 6.17 -31.34 30.33
C ASP A 43 6.75 -30.05 29.76
N GLU A 44 7.30 -30.09 28.54
CA GLU A 44 7.79 -28.92 27.80
C GLU A 44 6.75 -28.34 26.82
N ALA A 45 5.56 -28.97 26.72
CA ALA A 45 4.55 -28.61 25.74
C ALA A 45 4.02 -27.18 25.88
N GLU A 46 3.98 -26.65 27.11
CA GLU A 46 3.58 -25.25 27.38
C GLU A 46 4.56 -24.22 26.79
N GLY A 47 5.81 -24.62 26.52
CA GLY A 47 6.81 -23.77 25.89
C GLY A 47 6.68 -23.68 24.36
N LEU A 48 5.78 -24.45 23.75
CA LEU A 48 5.55 -24.39 22.31
C LEU A 48 4.83 -23.10 21.91
N PRO A 49 5.29 -22.41 20.86
CA PRO A 49 4.66 -21.17 20.42
C PRO A 49 3.23 -21.45 19.94
N LEU A 50 2.27 -20.68 20.45
CA LEU A 50 0.88 -20.73 20.02
C LEU A 50 0.71 -20.22 18.58
N VAL A 51 1.54 -19.24 18.21
CA VAL A 51 1.57 -18.62 16.88
C VAL A 51 3.02 -18.49 16.46
N GLU A 52 3.32 -18.87 15.22
CA GLU A 52 4.64 -18.69 14.64
C GLU A 52 4.58 -17.86 13.38
N PRO A 53 5.57 -16.96 13.16
CA PRO A 53 5.69 -16.25 11.91
C PRO A 53 6.21 -17.19 10.82
N VAL A 54 5.57 -17.17 9.66
CA VAL A 54 6.02 -17.89 8.47
C VAL A 54 6.61 -16.90 7.48
N TYR A 55 7.88 -17.11 7.12
CA TYR A 55 8.59 -16.28 6.16
C TYR A 55 8.80 -17.03 4.85
N PRO A 56 8.64 -16.36 3.69
CA PRO A 56 9.08 -16.91 2.41
C PRO A 56 10.57 -17.26 2.47
N LEU A 57 10.92 -18.46 2.01
CA LEU A 57 12.30 -18.96 2.01
C LEU A 57 12.91 -18.91 0.61
N THR A 58 14.24 -18.79 0.56
CA THR A 58 15.05 -18.91 -0.65
C THR A 58 15.91 -20.16 -0.57
N ALA A 59 16.24 -20.77 -1.71
CA ALA A 59 17.10 -21.95 -1.75
C ALA A 59 18.41 -21.72 -0.98
N GLY A 60 18.76 -22.67 -0.11
CA GLY A 60 19.93 -22.60 0.76
C GLY A 60 19.71 -21.88 2.11
N LEU A 61 18.55 -21.26 2.33
CA LEU A 61 18.21 -20.60 3.60
C LEU A 61 17.14 -21.38 4.36
N SER A 62 17.47 -21.84 5.58
CA SER A 62 16.51 -22.50 6.45
C SER A 62 15.67 -21.50 7.25
N ALA A 63 14.43 -21.86 7.57
CA ALA A 63 13.55 -21.04 8.41
C ALA A 63 14.18 -20.70 9.78
N LYS A 64 14.94 -21.63 10.37
CA LYS A 64 15.63 -21.42 11.65
C LYS A 64 16.70 -20.32 11.55
N VAL A 65 17.48 -20.33 10.47
CA VAL A 65 18.52 -19.32 10.23
C VAL A 65 17.89 -17.96 9.98
N LEU A 66 16.84 -17.90 9.15
CA LEU A 66 16.12 -16.66 8.87
C LEU A 66 15.46 -16.07 10.12
N ARG A 67 14.74 -16.88 10.90
CA ARG A 67 14.14 -16.45 12.18
C ARG A 67 15.18 -15.89 13.14
N ARG A 68 16.34 -16.55 13.27
CA ARG A 68 17.44 -16.05 14.10
C ARG A 68 17.96 -14.69 13.62
N ALA A 69 18.15 -14.53 12.31
CA ALA A 69 18.63 -13.28 11.74
C ALA A 69 17.63 -12.13 11.96
N ILE A 70 16.33 -12.40 11.80
CA ILE A 70 15.26 -11.44 12.07
C ILE A 70 15.28 -11.02 13.55
N GLY A 71 15.32 -11.98 14.47
CA GLY A 71 15.39 -11.67 15.91
C GLY A 71 16.62 -10.84 16.29
N GLN A 72 17.78 -11.13 15.68
CA GLN A 72 18.99 -10.32 15.87
C GLN A 72 18.86 -8.91 15.29
N ALA A 73 18.17 -8.75 14.16
CA ALA A 73 17.92 -7.44 13.56
C ALA A 73 16.96 -6.61 14.42
N LEU A 74 15.89 -7.23 14.94
CA LEU A 74 14.95 -6.59 15.86
C LEU A 74 15.63 -6.12 17.15
N GLY A 75 16.53 -6.94 17.71
CA GLY A 75 17.33 -6.55 18.88
C GLY A 75 18.33 -5.42 18.65
N ARG A 76 18.51 -4.98 17.40
CA ARG A 76 19.36 -3.82 17.01
C ARG A 76 18.54 -2.61 16.60
N LEU A 77 17.21 -2.68 16.68
CA LEU A 77 16.36 -1.56 16.31
C LEU A 77 16.63 -0.38 17.27
N PRO A 78 16.99 0.80 16.76
CA PRO A 78 17.15 1.97 17.62
C PRO A 78 15.80 2.43 18.15
N GLU A 79 15.81 3.15 19.27
CA GLU A 79 14.64 3.89 19.71
C GLU A 79 14.39 5.03 18.71
N LEU A 80 13.28 4.91 17.97
CA LEU A 80 12.88 5.91 16.98
C LEU A 80 11.92 6.90 17.65
N PRO A 81 12.04 8.21 17.36
CA PRO A 81 11.12 9.20 17.87
C PRO A 81 9.71 8.91 17.35
N GLU A 82 8.70 9.13 18.19
CA GLU A 82 7.32 9.10 17.73
C GLU A 82 7.07 10.28 16.77
N TRP A 83 6.49 9.96 15.62
CA TRP A 83 6.29 10.88 14.50
C TRP A 83 4.82 11.02 14.13
N GLN A 84 3.96 10.16 14.70
CA GLN A 84 2.52 10.31 14.65
C GLN A 84 2.03 11.35 15.66
N ASP A 85 0.83 11.86 15.42
CA ASP A 85 0.16 12.76 16.36
C ASP A 85 -0.20 12.06 17.68
N ASP A 86 0.11 12.72 18.79
CA ASP A 86 -0.13 12.24 20.15
C ASP A 86 -1.60 11.91 20.45
N ALA A 87 -2.52 12.73 19.97
CA ALA A 87 -3.95 12.50 20.20
C ALA A 87 -4.44 11.29 19.38
N PHE A 88 -3.91 11.12 18.16
CA PHE A 88 -4.16 9.95 17.32
C PHE A 88 -3.65 8.66 17.96
N MET A 89 -2.42 8.68 18.48
CA MET A 89 -1.80 7.55 19.19
C MET A 89 -2.62 7.13 20.41
N ARG A 90 -3.02 8.09 21.25
CA ARG A 90 -3.86 7.83 22.44
C ARG A 90 -5.22 7.27 22.08
N ARG A 91 -5.85 7.75 21.00
CA ARG A 91 -7.17 7.30 20.57
C ARG A 91 -7.18 5.84 20.09
N HIS A 92 -6.11 5.39 19.45
CA HIS A 92 -6.03 4.04 18.86
C HIS A 92 -5.26 3.04 19.72
N THR A 93 -4.70 3.49 20.85
CA THR A 93 -3.91 2.68 21.78
C THR A 93 -2.79 1.95 21.06
N PHE A 94 -2.13 2.64 20.13
CA PHE A 94 -1.08 2.06 19.32
C PHE A 94 0.19 1.83 20.15
N PRO A 95 0.82 0.65 20.03
CA PRO A 95 2.14 0.42 20.60
C PRO A 95 3.18 1.31 19.90
N SER A 96 4.37 1.44 20.48
CA SER A 96 5.51 2.07 19.80
C SER A 96 5.83 1.33 18.49
N PHE A 97 6.53 1.98 17.56
CA PHE A 97 6.95 1.33 16.31
C PHE A 97 7.76 0.04 16.58
N GLY A 98 8.71 0.09 17.52
CA GLY A 98 9.53 -1.06 17.87
C GLY A 98 8.72 -2.21 18.48
N ASP A 99 7.78 -1.89 19.37
CA ASP A 99 6.88 -2.90 19.95
C ASP A 99 5.96 -3.50 18.90
N ALA A 100 5.42 -2.69 17.98
CA ALA A 100 4.56 -3.16 16.89
C ALA A 100 5.31 -4.16 16.00
N LEU A 101 6.53 -3.78 15.58
CA LEU A 101 7.37 -4.62 14.76
C LEU A 101 7.75 -5.91 15.49
N SER A 102 8.17 -5.82 16.76
CA SER A 102 8.50 -7.01 17.56
C SER A 102 7.31 -7.93 17.74
N ARG A 103 6.09 -7.43 17.92
CA ARG A 103 4.89 -8.27 18.12
C ARG A 103 4.53 -9.05 16.86
N ILE A 104 4.63 -8.45 15.68
CA ILE A 104 4.33 -9.16 14.43
C ILE A 104 5.39 -10.23 14.13
N HIS A 105 6.65 -9.96 14.46
CA HIS A 105 7.74 -10.91 14.24
C HIS A 105 7.88 -11.95 15.35
N HIS A 106 7.43 -11.67 16.59
CA HIS A 106 7.38 -12.60 17.72
C HIS A 106 5.97 -12.61 18.35
N PRO A 107 4.97 -13.15 17.65
CA PRO A 107 3.60 -13.15 18.15
C PRO A 107 3.42 -14.16 19.28
N ASN A 108 2.72 -13.76 20.33
CA ASN A 108 2.37 -14.65 21.43
C ASN A 108 0.93 -15.16 21.28
N VAL A 109 0.06 -14.35 20.68
CA VAL A 109 -1.35 -14.64 20.50
C VAL A 109 -1.82 -14.31 19.08
N PRO A 110 -2.88 -14.96 18.55
CA PRO A 110 -3.34 -14.73 17.18
C PRO A 110 -3.66 -13.26 16.85
N ILE A 111 -4.10 -12.48 17.85
CA ILE A 111 -4.43 -11.06 17.67
C ILE A 111 -3.19 -10.18 17.39
N ASP A 112 -1.98 -10.63 17.72
CA ASP A 112 -0.74 -9.86 17.47
C ASP A 112 -0.47 -9.68 15.97
N VAL A 113 -0.89 -10.65 15.14
CA VAL A 113 -0.71 -10.66 13.69
C VAL A 113 -2.02 -10.47 12.90
N ALA A 114 -3.14 -10.31 13.59
CA ALA A 114 -4.41 -10.03 12.95
C ALA A 114 -4.40 -8.63 12.32
N VAL A 115 -5.10 -8.44 11.20
CA VAL A 115 -5.19 -7.14 10.51
C VAL A 115 -5.84 -6.08 11.40
N GLU A 116 -6.74 -6.50 12.28
CA GLU A 116 -7.41 -5.69 13.29
C GLU A 116 -6.57 -5.51 14.56
N GLY A 117 -5.44 -6.23 14.67
CA GLY A 117 -4.48 -6.12 15.75
C GLY A 117 -3.86 -4.72 15.82
N SER A 118 -3.56 -4.24 17.03
CA SER A 118 -3.00 -2.90 17.21
C SER A 118 -1.61 -2.75 16.60
N ALA A 119 -0.77 -3.78 16.67
CA ALA A 119 0.55 -3.81 16.05
C ALA A 119 0.48 -3.74 14.52
N TRP A 120 -0.38 -4.55 13.90
CA TRP A 120 -0.59 -4.53 12.46
C TRP A 120 -1.12 -3.19 11.97
N ARG A 121 -2.18 -2.66 12.62
CA ARG A 121 -2.75 -1.35 12.27
C ARG A 121 -1.76 -0.22 12.46
N ARG A 122 -0.92 -0.27 13.50
CA ARG A 122 0.15 0.70 13.73
C ARG A 122 1.11 0.76 12.53
N LEU A 123 1.64 -0.37 12.09
CA LEU A 123 2.58 -0.41 10.95
C LEU A 123 1.92 -0.07 9.62
N ALA A 124 0.69 -0.53 9.38
CA ALA A 124 -0.07 -0.19 8.18
C ALA A 124 -0.36 1.32 8.11
N TYR A 125 -0.65 1.94 9.25
CA TYR A 125 -0.83 3.38 9.33
C TYR A 125 0.49 4.14 9.12
N ASP A 126 1.60 3.68 9.69
CA ASP A 126 2.92 4.26 9.45
C ASP A 126 3.25 4.29 7.94
N GLU A 127 3.00 3.20 7.22
CA GLU A 127 3.21 3.13 5.76
C GLU A 127 2.31 4.11 5.00
N LEU A 128 1.01 4.14 5.34
CA LEU A 128 0.06 5.06 4.71
C LEU A 128 0.44 6.52 4.95
N LEU A 129 0.78 6.87 6.19
CA LEU A 129 1.19 8.21 6.57
C LEU A 129 2.47 8.62 5.84
N ALA A 130 3.46 7.71 5.74
CA ALA A 130 4.71 7.97 5.01
C ALA A 130 4.44 8.29 3.54
N GLY A 131 3.52 7.54 2.92
CA GLY A 131 3.07 7.80 1.56
C GLY A 131 2.39 9.16 1.40
N GLN A 132 1.46 9.50 2.31
CA GLN A 132 0.74 10.78 2.27
C GLN A 132 1.66 11.98 2.51
N VAL A 133 2.59 11.89 3.47
CA VAL A 133 3.58 12.94 3.74
C VAL A 133 4.49 13.12 2.54
N SER A 134 4.98 12.02 1.93
CA SER A 134 5.81 12.09 0.73
C SER A 134 5.08 12.78 -0.42
N LEU A 135 3.81 12.43 -0.66
CA LEU A 135 2.99 13.06 -1.69
C LEU A 135 2.72 14.54 -1.39
N ALA A 136 2.45 14.88 -0.13
CA ALA A 136 2.24 16.26 0.30
C ALA A 136 3.50 17.12 0.09
N LEU A 137 4.68 16.60 0.43
CA LEU A 137 5.96 17.28 0.20
C LEU A 137 6.23 17.51 -1.29
N VAL A 138 5.95 16.51 -2.15
CA VAL A 138 6.05 16.67 -3.61
C VAL A 138 5.08 17.73 -4.13
N ARG A 139 3.81 17.69 -3.70
CA ARG A 139 2.81 18.69 -4.09
C ARG A 139 3.19 20.10 -3.64
N ALA A 140 3.64 20.25 -2.40
CA ALA A 140 4.09 21.53 -1.85
C ALA A 140 5.27 22.09 -2.65
N ARG A 141 6.21 21.23 -3.07
CA ARG A 141 7.34 21.63 -3.91
C ARG A 141 6.90 22.06 -5.32
N ILE A 142 5.97 21.35 -5.94
CA ILE A 142 5.47 21.68 -7.28
C ILE A 142 4.66 22.99 -7.27
N ARG A 143 3.78 23.17 -6.28
CA ARG A 143 2.94 24.37 -6.15
C ARG A 143 3.74 25.65 -5.88
N ARG A 144 4.86 25.54 -5.16
CA ARG A 144 5.77 26.69 -4.92
C ARG A 144 6.33 27.33 -6.19
N LEU A 145 6.27 26.64 -7.33
CA LEU A 145 6.67 27.24 -8.60
C LEU A 145 5.56 28.19 -9.06
N SER A 146 5.88 29.49 -9.16
CA SER A 146 4.94 30.49 -9.65
C SER A 146 4.36 30.09 -11.01
N GLY A 147 3.04 30.21 -11.11
CA GLY A 147 2.28 30.09 -12.35
C GLY A 147 2.03 31.46 -12.98
N ARG A 148 1.29 31.45 -14.10
CA ARG A 148 0.69 32.65 -14.69
C ARG A 148 -0.82 32.41 -14.74
N PRO A 149 -1.64 33.26 -14.11
CA PRO A 149 -3.09 33.18 -14.25
C PRO A 149 -3.53 33.20 -15.71
N LEU A 150 -4.38 32.25 -16.09
CA LEU A 150 -4.96 32.12 -17.41
C LEU A 150 -6.45 32.49 -17.36
N VAL A 151 -6.71 33.80 -17.37
CA VAL A 151 -8.07 34.35 -17.41
C VAL A 151 -8.40 34.74 -18.85
N GLY A 152 -9.42 34.09 -19.42
CA GLY A 152 -9.92 34.38 -20.77
C GLY A 152 -11.14 35.30 -20.76
N ASP A 153 -11.57 35.72 -21.95
CA ASP A 153 -12.73 36.58 -22.19
C ASP A 153 -13.99 35.80 -22.62
N ASP A 154 -13.96 34.46 -22.49
CA ASP A 154 -15.02 33.53 -22.90
C ASP A 154 -15.31 33.47 -24.42
N ARG A 155 -14.62 34.24 -25.26
CA ARG A 155 -14.96 34.38 -26.68
C ARG A 155 -14.76 33.12 -27.51
N ILE A 156 -13.73 32.34 -27.25
CA ILE A 156 -13.42 31.05 -27.90
C ILE A 156 -14.20 29.93 -27.21
N VAL A 157 -14.24 29.92 -25.88
CA VAL A 157 -14.95 28.93 -25.07
C VAL A 157 -16.44 28.89 -25.42
N GLU A 158 -17.12 30.04 -25.51
CA GLU A 158 -18.54 30.11 -25.88
C GLU A 158 -18.79 29.72 -27.33
N LYS A 159 -17.87 30.06 -28.25
CA LYS A 159 -17.95 29.59 -29.64
C LYS A 159 -17.86 28.07 -29.74
N LEU A 160 -16.97 27.45 -28.96
CA LEU A 160 -16.85 26.00 -28.91
C LEU A 160 -18.08 25.36 -28.29
N ARG A 161 -18.60 25.91 -27.18
CA ARG A 161 -19.85 25.45 -26.55
C ARG A 161 -21.02 25.50 -27.52
N ALA A 162 -21.17 26.59 -28.27
CA ALA A 162 -22.22 26.76 -29.27
C ALA A 162 -22.09 25.80 -30.47
N ALA A 163 -20.88 25.34 -30.78
CA ALA A 163 -20.63 24.38 -31.85
C ALA A 163 -20.91 22.92 -31.45
N LEU A 164 -21.08 22.63 -30.16
CA LEU A 164 -21.41 21.28 -29.70
C LEU A 164 -22.85 20.92 -30.07
N LEU A 165 -23.05 19.71 -30.60
CA LEU A 165 -24.38 19.16 -30.93
C LEU A 165 -25.15 18.68 -29.69
N TYR A 166 -24.63 18.93 -28.49
CA TYR A 166 -25.18 18.52 -27.21
C TYR A 166 -24.79 19.53 -26.13
N ARG A 167 -25.47 19.47 -24.99
CA ARG A 167 -25.14 20.29 -23.81
C ARG A 167 -24.20 19.52 -22.90
N LEU A 168 -23.29 20.24 -22.23
CA LEU A 168 -22.45 19.64 -21.21
C LEU A 168 -23.31 19.11 -20.06
N THR A 169 -22.88 18.01 -19.46
CA THR A 169 -23.53 17.45 -18.28
C THR A 169 -23.19 18.28 -17.04
N PRO A 170 -24.00 18.22 -15.97
CA PRO A 170 -23.68 18.93 -14.72
C PRO A 170 -22.29 18.61 -14.17
N SER A 171 -21.83 17.35 -14.28
CA SER A 171 -20.50 16.94 -13.85
C SER A 171 -19.37 17.53 -14.71
N GLN A 172 -19.61 17.71 -16.03
CA GLN A 172 -18.66 18.36 -16.92
C GLN A 172 -18.58 19.86 -16.63
N GLU A 173 -19.71 20.52 -16.36
CA GLU A 173 -19.74 21.93 -15.96
C GLU A 173 -19.04 22.14 -14.61
N PHE A 174 -19.28 21.26 -13.64
CA PHE A 174 -18.59 21.29 -12.35
C PHE A 174 -17.07 21.15 -12.52
N ALA A 175 -16.62 20.14 -13.29
CA ALA A 175 -15.20 19.93 -13.54
C ALA A 175 -14.55 21.12 -14.25
N LEU A 176 -15.25 21.75 -15.21
CA LEU A 176 -14.78 22.97 -15.87
C LEU A 176 -14.71 24.17 -14.93
N GLY A 177 -15.68 24.32 -14.02
CA GLY A 177 -15.65 25.34 -12.99
C GLY A 177 -14.41 25.23 -12.10
N GLU A 178 -14.12 24.02 -11.62
CA GLU A 178 -12.92 23.76 -10.82
C GLU A 178 -11.62 23.98 -11.62
N ILE A 179 -11.56 23.54 -12.87
CA ILE A 179 -10.40 23.78 -13.75
C ILE A 179 -10.20 25.28 -13.98
N ASN A 180 -11.27 26.04 -14.27
CA ASN A 180 -11.18 27.46 -14.50
C ASN A 180 -10.72 28.22 -13.23
N ALA A 181 -11.18 27.78 -12.05
CA ALA A 181 -10.72 28.34 -10.78
C ALA A 181 -9.21 28.09 -10.58
N ASP A 182 -8.73 26.86 -10.82
CA ASP A 182 -7.31 26.54 -10.71
C ASP A 182 -6.46 27.28 -11.76
N LEU A 183 -6.97 27.47 -12.99
CA LEU A 183 -6.28 28.19 -14.06
C LEU A 183 -6.17 29.69 -13.79
N ALA A 184 -7.13 30.27 -13.05
CA ALA A 184 -7.11 31.68 -12.66
C ALA A 184 -6.20 31.96 -11.44
N ASP A 185 -5.76 30.92 -10.73
CA ASP A 185 -4.90 31.05 -9.56
C ASP A 185 -3.45 31.42 -9.97
N PRO A 186 -2.71 32.20 -9.15
CA PRO A 186 -1.28 32.45 -9.37
C PRO A 186 -0.39 31.21 -9.23
N GLU A 187 -0.85 30.13 -8.59
CA GLU A 187 -0.16 28.85 -8.52
C GLU A 187 -0.38 28.01 -9.78
N ARG A 188 0.55 27.09 -10.09
CA ARG A 188 0.39 26.17 -11.23
C ARG A 188 -0.70 25.14 -10.95
N MET A 189 -1.69 25.03 -11.84
CA MET A 189 -2.67 23.95 -11.80
C MET A 189 -2.00 22.57 -11.96
N LEU A 190 -2.28 21.66 -11.03
CA LEU A 190 -1.97 20.24 -11.12
C LEU A 190 -3.23 19.44 -10.75
N ARG A 191 -3.97 19.02 -11.78
CA ARG A 191 -5.29 18.37 -11.62
C ARG A 191 -5.35 17.07 -12.43
N LEU A 192 -5.99 16.07 -11.84
CA LEU A 192 -6.39 14.85 -12.52
C LEU A 192 -7.88 14.93 -12.86
N LEU A 193 -8.20 14.97 -14.15
CA LEU A 193 -9.58 14.83 -14.61
C LEU A 193 -9.90 13.34 -14.78
N GLN A 194 -10.67 12.79 -13.84
CA GLN A 194 -11.05 11.37 -13.83
C GLN A 194 -12.51 11.19 -14.23
N GLY A 195 -12.79 10.13 -14.98
CA GLY A 195 -14.14 9.74 -15.40
C GLY A 195 -14.09 8.52 -16.31
N ASP A 196 -15.21 7.80 -16.43
CA ASP A 196 -15.30 6.57 -17.21
C ASP A 196 -15.09 6.81 -18.72
N VAL A 197 -14.85 5.74 -19.48
CA VAL A 197 -14.81 5.82 -20.95
C VAL A 197 -16.17 6.33 -21.45
N GLY A 198 -16.16 7.34 -22.33
CA GLY A 198 -17.38 7.96 -22.84
C GLY A 198 -17.96 9.11 -21.99
N SER A 199 -17.43 9.39 -20.79
CA SER A 199 -17.90 10.50 -19.92
C SER A 199 -17.62 11.92 -20.44
N GLY A 200 -16.99 12.06 -21.61
CA GLY A 200 -16.70 13.37 -22.22
C GLY A 200 -15.50 14.11 -21.61
N LYS A 201 -14.52 13.41 -21.02
CA LYS A 201 -13.26 14.04 -20.55
C LYS A 201 -12.59 14.91 -21.62
N THR A 202 -12.69 14.49 -22.88
CA THR A 202 -12.10 15.20 -24.03
C THR A 202 -12.71 16.59 -24.23
N VAL A 203 -14.03 16.77 -24.06
CA VAL A 203 -14.65 18.10 -24.24
C VAL A 203 -14.27 19.05 -23.10
N VAL A 204 -14.16 18.53 -21.87
CA VAL A 204 -13.65 19.30 -20.72
C VAL A 204 -12.20 19.75 -20.97
N ALA A 205 -11.33 18.84 -21.45
CA ALA A 205 -9.96 19.17 -21.79
C ALA A 205 -9.88 20.21 -22.93
N LEU A 206 -10.71 20.06 -23.98
CA LEU A 206 -10.77 20.99 -25.10
C LEU A 206 -11.12 22.42 -24.65
N LEU A 207 -12.14 22.57 -23.81
CA LEU A 207 -12.57 23.87 -23.30
C LEU A 207 -11.52 24.49 -22.36
N ALA A 208 -10.83 23.67 -21.56
CA ALA A 208 -9.70 24.14 -20.76
C ALA A 208 -8.51 24.61 -21.61
N MET A 209 -8.20 23.90 -22.71
CA MET A 209 -7.17 24.33 -23.66
C MET A 209 -7.56 25.63 -24.37
N ALA A 210 -8.85 25.80 -24.72
CA ALA A 210 -9.35 27.03 -25.31
C ALA A 210 -9.18 28.23 -24.37
N ARG A 211 -9.45 28.06 -23.07
CA ARG A 211 -9.20 29.09 -22.04
C ARG A 211 -7.73 29.53 -22.01
N ALA A 212 -6.79 28.57 -22.07
CA ALA A 212 -5.37 28.88 -22.10
C ALA A 212 -4.98 29.70 -23.35
N VAL A 213 -5.58 29.39 -24.50
CA VAL A 213 -5.36 30.14 -25.76
C VAL A 213 -5.98 31.54 -25.68
N GLU A 214 -7.18 31.70 -25.10
CA GLU A 214 -7.81 33.01 -24.87
C GLU A 214 -6.94 33.93 -24.03
N ALA A 215 -6.30 33.39 -22.99
CA ALA A 215 -5.41 34.13 -22.09
C ALA A 215 -4.04 34.50 -22.74
N GLY A 216 -3.88 34.24 -24.05
CA GLY A 216 -2.65 34.50 -24.80
C GLY A 216 -1.56 33.44 -24.57
N GLY A 217 -1.92 32.28 -24.03
CA GLY A 217 -1.05 31.12 -23.89
C GLY A 217 -1.14 30.16 -25.09
N GLN A 218 -0.44 29.04 -24.97
CA GLN A 218 -0.55 27.90 -25.87
C GLN A 218 -0.94 26.67 -25.06
N ALA A 219 -1.68 25.76 -25.69
CA ALA A 219 -2.05 24.48 -25.10
C ALA A 219 -1.41 23.33 -25.90
N ALA A 220 -0.97 22.29 -25.19
CA ALA A 220 -0.47 21.06 -25.79
C ALA A 220 -1.23 19.87 -25.21
N LEU A 221 -1.75 19.02 -26.09
CA LEU A 221 -2.34 17.74 -25.72
C LEU A 221 -1.32 16.62 -25.97
N MET A 222 -0.96 15.89 -24.93
CA MET A 222 -0.08 14.73 -25.04
C MET A 222 -0.90 13.45 -25.02
N ALA A 223 -0.58 12.52 -25.92
CA ALA A 223 -1.18 11.19 -25.98
C ALA A 223 -0.07 10.12 -25.91
N PRO A 224 -0.35 8.93 -25.36
CA PRO A 224 0.68 7.90 -25.16
C PRO A 224 1.11 7.22 -26.47
N THR A 225 0.33 7.36 -27.55
CA THR A 225 0.66 6.81 -28.87
C THR A 225 0.28 7.78 -30.00
N GLU A 226 0.95 7.64 -31.14
CA GLU A 226 0.66 8.43 -32.35
C GLU A 226 -0.79 8.23 -32.83
N ILE A 227 -1.31 7.00 -32.74
CA ILE A 227 -2.68 6.68 -33.15
C ILE A 227 -3.69 7.50 -32.34
N LEU A 228 -3.54 7.55 -31.01
CA LEU A 228 -4.42 8.36 -30.15
C LEU A 228 -4.24 9.86 -30.41
N ALA A 229 -3.01 10.32 -30.67
CA ALA A 229 -2.77 11.73 -31.04
C ALA A 229 -3.52 12.11 -32.33
N ARG A 230 -3.46 11.26 -33.36
CA ARG A 230 -4.21 11.46 -34.61
C ARG A 230 -5.73 11.43 -34.39
N GLN A 231 -6.23 10.54 -33.53
CA GLN A 231 -7.65 10.48 -33.18
C GLN A 231 -8.14 11.74 -32.46
N HIS A 232 -7.28 12.40 -31.67
CA HIS A 232 -7.62 13.67 -31.05
C HIS A 232 -7.52 14.87 -32.01
N LEU A 233 -6.73 14.75 -33.09
CA LEU A 233 -6.54 15.81 -34.08
C LEU A 233 -7.63 15.84 -35.15
N ALA A 234 -8.15 14.67 -35.54
CA ALA A 234 -9.15 14.50 -36.59
C ALA A 234 -10.57 14.83 -36.11
#